data_AF-A0A9N8Z5K1-F1
#
_entry.id   AF-A0A9N8Z5K1-F1
#
_cell.length_a   1.000
_cell.length_b   1.000
_cell.length_c   1.000
_cell.angle_alpha   90.00
_cell.angle_beta   90.00
_cell.angle_gamma   90.00
#
_symmetry.space_group_name_H-M   'P 1'
#
loop_
_entity.id
_entity.type
_entity.pdbx_description
1 polymer ?
#
loop_
_entity_poly.entity_id
_entity_poly.type
_entity_poly.pdbx_seq_one_letter_code
_entity_poly.pdbx_strand_id
1 'polypeptide(L)'
;MSQQGQNGTSDNKDLGVVPALPQLVELGEKCATIKKLSTEVLQKAEKEAGKKSGSTNTNGTSADVSIQPIKQQLTRSFVQLRSLNRKANLEKAADKLCTQEAKTSMDRIHLQLQDLNYMKSFLEREIRRCKSFRSKYQKITLIPEQEFFARAPERLTTSLPKGEASDKQQLHHLMLQRLNFEKEERMRLKEEVQCKLKRKKEISERIAVKKSKIDNSNREIEKFIKESKPLEELFTKTDEPIPMETE
;
A
#
# COMPACT_ATOMS: atom_id res chain seq x y z
N MET A 1 5.43 15.29 2.89
CA MET A 1 5.43 15.51 4.35
C MET A 1 6.31 14.44 4.97
N SER A 2 7.58 14.79 5.15
CA SER A 2 8.60 13.96 5.78
C SER A 2 8.25 13.78 7.24
N GLN A 3 7.96 12.55 7.68
CA GLN A 3 7.94 12.25 9.10
C GLN A 3 9.31 11.69 9.49
N GLN A 4 10.02 12.54 10.22
CA GLN A 4 11.24 12.24 10.95
C GLN A 4 11.01 10.98 11.81
N GLY A 5 11.96 10.06 11.71
CA GLY A 5 12.08 8.95 12.65
C GLY A 5 12.23 9.49 14.06
N GLN A 6 11.30 9.13 14.93
CA GLN A 6 11.54 9.22 16.36
C GLN A 6 12.51 8.09 16.70
N ASN A 7 13.78 8.47 16.88
CA ASN A 7 14.76 7.66 17.59
C ASN A 7 14.18 7.30 18.94
N GLY A 8 13.73 6.05 19.08
CA GLY A 8 13.63 5.43 20.39
C GLY A 8 15.02 5.42 20.97
N THR A 9 15.24 6.26 21.98
CA THR A 9 16.35 6.14 22.92
C THR A 9 16.16 4.81 23.64
N SER A 10 16.58 3.73 23.00
CA SER A 10 16.85 2.48 23.67
C SER A 10 18.08 2.77 24.52
N ASP A 11 17.88 2.84 25.84
CA ASP A 11 18.96 2.79 26.80
C ASP A 11 19.82 1.57 26.46
N ASN A 12 20.89 1.80 25.70
CA ASN A 12 22.06 0.94 25.71
C ASN A 12 22.63 1.12 27.12
N LYS A 13 22.03 0.41 28.09
CA LYS A 13 22.84 -0.24 29.10
C LYS A 13 23.80 -1.08 28.29
N ASP A 14 24.98 -0.50 28.05
CA ASP A 14 26.20 -1.27 27.90
C ASP A 14 26.12 -2.33 29.00
N LEU A 15 25.66 -3.52 28.61
CA LEU A 15 25.92 -4.73 29.34
C LEU A 15 27.44 -4.73 29.35
N GLY A 16 28.00 -4.27 30.48
CA GLY A 16 29.41 -4.14 30.76
C GLY A 16 30.10 -5.49 30.77
N VAL A 17 29.94 -6.24 29.69
CA VAL A 17 30.80 -7.32 29.27
C VAL A 17 31.99 -6.63 28.61
N VAL A 18 32.73 -5.87 29.39
CA VAL A 18 34.17 -5.80 29.17
C VAL A 18 34.61 -7.23 29.45
N PRO A 19 34.97 -8.05 28.45
CA PRO A 19 35.54 -9.35 28.73
C PRO A 19 36.97 -9.06 29.15
N ALA A 20 37.15 -8.52 30.34
CA ALA A 20 38.39 -8.68 31.06
C ALA A 20 38.44 -10.18 31.31
N LEU A 21 38.99 -10.96 30.36
CA LEU A 21 39.19 -12.39 30.46
C LEU A 21 40.25 -12.60 31.55
N PRO A 22 39.86 -12.71 32.83
CA PRO A 22 40.83 -12.76 33.92
C PRO A 22 41.63 -14.06 33.80
N GLN A 23 41.00 -15.07 33.19
CA GLN A 23 41.52 -16.37 32.84
C GLN A 23 42.59 -16.30 31.76
N LEU A 24 42.55 -15.34 30.84
CA LEU A 24 43.58 -15.18 29.82
C LEU A 24 44.84 -14.55 30.41
N VAL A 25 44.67 -13.62 31.36
CA VAL A 25 45.76 -13.06 32.17
C VAL A 25 46.38 -14.17 33.02
N GLU A 26 45.56 -14.94 33.73
CA GLU A 26 45.99 -16.09 34.54
C GLU A 26 46.69 -17.17 33.68
N LEU A 27 46.16 -17.47 32.48
CA LEU A 27 46.78 -18.39 31.51
C LEU A 27 48.16 -17.88 31.07
N GLY A 28 48.28 -16.58 30.78
CA GLY A 28 49.52 -15.92 30.40
C GLY A 28 50.59 -16.01 31.50
N GLU A 29 50.20 -15.75 32.75
CA GLU A 29 51.06 -15.90 33.92
C GLU A 29 51.53 -17.35 34.10
N LYS A 30 50.63 -18.33 33.97
CA LYS A 30 50.98 -19.76 34.05
C LYS A 30 51.94 -20.17 32.93
N CYS A 31 51.71 -19.75 31.70
CA CYS A 31 52.63 -19.97 30.58
C CYS A 31 54.03 -19.37 30.85
N ALA A 32 54.09 -18.17 31.43
CA ALA A 32 55.35 -17.55 31.82
C ALA A 32 56.08 -18.35 32.91
N THR A 33 55.36 -18.87 33.92
CA THR A 33 55.94 -19.75 34.94
C THR A 33 56.44 -21.08 34.38
N ILE A 34 55.69 -21.70 33.46
CA ILE A 34 56.09 -22.93 32.75
C ILE A 34 57.36 -22.68 31.94
N LYS A 35 57.45 -21.54 31.24
CA LYS A 35 58.64 -21.16 30.47
C LYS A 35 59.87 -21.02 31.37
N LYS A 36 59.74 -20.32 32.51
CA LYS A 36 60.82 -20.18 33.51
C LYS A 36 61.29 -21.52 34.07
N LEU A 37 60.36 -22.34 34.56
CA LEU A 37 60.67 -23.67 35.11
C LEU A 37 61.31 -24.59 34.05
N SER A 38 60.85 -24.54 32.80
CA SER A 38 61.43 -25.32 31.70
C SER A 38 62.87 -24.89 31.38
N THR A 39 63.14 -23.57 31.33
CA THR A 39 64.51 -23.06 31.14
C THR A 39 65.44 -23.42 32.30
N GLU A 40 64.94 -23.44 33.54
CA GLU A 40 65.70 -23.84 34.72
C GLU A 40 66.04 -25.34 34.70
N VAL A 41 65.11 -26.19 34.25
CA VAL A 41 65.37 -27.63 34.04
C VAL A 41 66.43 -27.85 32.97
N LEU A 42 66.34 -27.14 31.83
CA LEU A 42 67.31 -27.24 30.74
C LEU A 42 68.71 -26.79 31.19
N GLN A 43 68.83 -25.64 31.86
CA GLN A 43 70.13 -25.15 32.38
C GLN A 43 70.73 -26.09 33.43
N LYS A 44 69.92 -26.71 34.28
CA LYS A 44 70.40 -27.72 35.25
C LYS A 44 70.87 -29.00 34.55
N ALA A 45 70.15 -29.46 33.53
CA ALA A 45 70.54 -30.62 32.74
C ALA A 45 71.83 -30.38 31.91
N GLU A 46 72.01 -29.18 31.33
CA GLU A 46 73.22 -28.78 30.60
C GLU A 46 74.45 -28.68 31.51
N LYS A 47 74.30 -28.10 32.71
CA LYS A 47 75.37 -28.05 33.74
C LYS A 47 75.79 -29.45 34.21
N GLU A 48 74.88 -30.41 34.18
CA GLU A 48 75.17 -31.82 34.49
C GLU A 48 75.81 -32.57 33.32
N ALA A 49 75.42 -32.29 32.08
CA ALA A 49 76.08 -32.83 30.88
C ALA A 49 77.54 -32.34 30.77
N GLY A 50 77.81 -31.08 31.13
CA GLY A 50 79.17 -30.52 31.20
C GLY A 50 80.05 -31.16 32.30
N LYS A 51 79.47 -31.60 33.42
CA LYS A 51 80.19 -32.31 34.50
C LYS A 51 80.53 -33.77 34.16
N LYS A 52 79.79 -34.42 33.27
CA LYS A 52 80.01 -35.81 32.83
C LYS A 52 81.19 -35.98 31.85
N SER A 53 81.71 -34.89 31.27
CA SER A 53 82.88 -34.96 30.37
C SER A 53 84.22 -35.19 31.08
N GLY A 54 84.26 -35.16 32.43
CA GLY A 54 85.51 -35.26 33.20
C GLY A 54 85.57 -36.33 34.29
N SER A 55 84.55 -37.18 34.48
CA SER A 55 84.61 -38.21 35.53
C SER A 55 83.65 -39.37 35.28
N THR A 56 84.21 -40.52 34.90
CA THR A 56 83.58 -41.83 35.08
C THR A 56 83.63 -42.18 36.56
N ASN A 57 82.55 -41.94 37.30
CA ASN A 57 82.10 -42.91 38.32
C ASN A 57 80.71 -42.58 38.87
N THR A 58 80.05 -43.68 39.23
CA THR A 58 78.72 -43.87 39.80
C THR A 58 78.33 -42.82 40.86
N ASN A 59 77.34 -41.98 40.54
CA ASN A 59 76.45 -41.28 41.49
C ASN A 59 75.27 -40.65 40.71
N GLY A 60 74.47 -41.49 40.04
CA GLY A 60 73.29 -41.04 39.26
C GLY A 60 72.11 -40.55 40.11
N THR A 61 72.11 -40.83 41.41
CA THR A 61 70.94 -40.66 42.29
C THR A 61 70.79 -39.24 42.85
N SER A 62 71.87 -38.48 43.06
CA SER A 62 71.78 -37.13 43.67
C SER A 62 71.29 -36.05 42.69
N ALA A 63 71.64 -36.21 41.41
CA ALA A 63 71.21 -35.34 40.31
C ALA A 63 69.70 -35.44 40.05
N ASP A 64 69.16 -36.66 40.00
CA ASP A 64 67.73 -36.88 39.77
C ASP A 64 66.88 -36.26 40.91
N VAL A 65 67.29 -36.41 42.17
CA VAL A 65 66.59 -35.88 43.35
C VAL A 65 66.41 -34.34 43.32
N SER A 66 67.36 -33.59 42.74
CA SER A 66 67.26 -32.12 42.61
C SER A 66 66.35 -31.66 41.46
N ILE A 67 66.17 -32.50 40.44
CA ILE A 67 65.36 -32.21 39.25
C ILE A 67 63.90 -32.66 39.43
N GLN A 68 63.65 -33.72 40.20
CA GLN A 68 62.30 -34.22 40.52
C GLN A 68 61.31 -33.15 41.05
N PRO A 69 61.63 -32.26 42.01
CA PRO A 69 60.67 -31.26 42.49
C PRO A 69 60.27 -30.24 41.41
N ILE A 70 61.19 -29.87 40.52
CA ILE A 70 60.90 -28.95 39.40
C ILE A 70 60.01 -29.63 38.36
N LYS A 71 60.24 -30.93 38.07
CA LYS A 71 59.37 -31.74 37.20
C LYS A 71 57.96 -31.89 37.78
N GLN A 72 57.82 -32.04 39.09
CA GLN A 72 56.52 -32.08 39.77
C GLN A 72 55.80 -30.73 39.70
N GLN A 73 56.50 -29.62 39.93
CA GLN A 73 55.95 -28.27 39.81
C GLN A 73 55.52 -27.94 38.37
N LEU A 74 56.30 -28.39 37.38
CA LEU A 74 55.98 -28.25 35.96
C LEU A 74 54.71 -29.03 35.60
N THR A 75 54.61 -30.30 36.02
CA THR A 75 53.42 -31.13 35.81
C THR A 75 52.18 -30.50 36.44
N ARG A 76 52.28 -29.99 37.68
CA ARG A 76 51.20 -29.25 38.35
C ARG A 76 50.74 -28.02 37.54
N SER A 77 51.69 -27.26 37.00
CA SER A 77 51.41 -26.07 36.20
C SER A 77 50.71 -26.43 34.88
N PHE A 78 51.09 -27.54 34.23
CA PHE A 78 50.41 -28.04 33.03
C PHE A 78 48.99 -28.53 33.29
N VAL A 79 48.73 -29.17 34.44
CA VAL A 79 47.37 -29.57 34.85
C VAL A 79 46.50 -28.34 35.09
N GLN A 80 47.04 -27.32 35.77
CA GLN A 80 46.36 -26.03 35.95
C GLN A 80 46.06 -25.35 34.61
N LEU A 81 47.01 -25.34 33.68
CA LEU A 81 46.83 -24.78 32.33
C LEU A 81 45.70 -25.48 31.56
N ARG A 82 45.64 -26.81 31.60
CA ARG A 82 44.55 -27.59 30.99
C ARG A 82 43.20 -27.26 31.62
N SER A 83 43.16 -27.12 32.94
CA SER A 83 41.93 -26.76 33.67
C SER A 83 41.44 -25.37 33.27
N LEU A 84 42.34 -24.37 33.21
CA LEU A 84 42.01 -23.01 32.76
C LEU A 84 41.54 -22.97 31.30
N ASN A 85 42.20 -23.71 30.40
CA ASN A 85 41.77 -23.80 29.00
C ASN A 85 40.37 -24.42 28.86
N ARG A 86 40.08 -25.48 29.64
CA ARG A 86 38.74 -26.07 29.69
C ARG A 86 37.70 -25.06 30.20
N LYS A 87 38.03 -24.32 31.26
CA LYS A 87 37.14 -23.28 31.82
C LYS A 87 36.83 -22.19 30.80
N ALA A 88 37.85 -21.65 30.13
CA ALA A 88 37.69 -20.63 29.10
C ALA A 88 36.85 -21.11 27.91
N ASN A 89 37.02 -22.37 27.48
CA ASN A 89 36.21 -22.94 26.41
C ASN A 89 34.74 -23.13 26.81
N LEU A 90 34.47 -23.48 28.07
CA LEU A 90 33.11 -23.62 28.58
C LEU A 90 32.42 -22.25 28.69
N GLU A 91 33.11 -21.23 29.19
CA GLU A 91 32.59 -19.86 29.26
C GLU A 91 32.30 -19.32 27.86
N LYS A 92 33.23 -19.49 26.91
CA LYS A 92 33.01 -19.13 25.51
C LYS A 92 31.78 -19.83 24.92
N ALA A 93 31.57 -21.10 25.23
CA ALA A 93 30.41 -21.85 24.76
C ALA A 93 29.10 -21.32 25.39
N ALA A 94 29.13 -20.98 26.68
CA ALA A 94 28.00 -20.39 27.39
C ALA A 94 27.64 -18.99 26.83
N ASP A 95 28.64 -18.13 26.60
CA ASP A 95 28.43 -16.80 26.03
C ASP A 95 27.88 -16.88 24.60
N LYS A 96 28.39 -17.84 23.81
CA LYS A 96 27.87 -18.11 22.46
C LYS A 96 26.41 -18.55 22.50
N LEU A 97 26.03 -19.39 23.47
CA LEU A 97 24.64 -19.82 23.63
C LEU A 97 23.76 -18.64 24.04
N CYS A 98 24.16 -17.87 25.06
CA CYS A 98 23.41 -16.71 25.55
C CYS A 98 23.18 -15.66 24.46
N THR A 99 24.23 -15.33 23.69
CA THR A 99 24.12 -14.40 22.56
C THR A 99 23.24 -14.94 21.44
N GLN A 100 23.28 -16.25 21.18
CA GLN A 100 22.42 -16.89 20.20
C GLN A 100 20.94 -16.88 20.63
N GLU A 101 20.65 -17.12 21.91
CA GLU A 101 19.29 -17.04 22.48
C GLU A 101 18.74 -15.61 22.45
N ALA A 102 19.56 -14.62 22.81
CA ALA A 102 19.18 -13.22 22.71
C ALA A 102 18.87 -12.83 21.25
N LYS A 103 19.70 -13.30 20.30
CA LYS A 103 19.47 -13.08 18.86
C LYS A 103 18.16 -13.72 18.39
N THR A 104 17.88 -14.97 18.74
CA THR A 104 16.64 -15.63 18.29
C THR A 104 15.39 -14.99 18.90
N SER A 105 15.48 -14.52 20.15
CA SER A 105 14.41 -13.72 20.78
C SER A 105 14.17 -12.40 20.04
N MET A 106 15.24 -11.69 19.69
CA MET A 106 15.18 -10.47 18.89
C MET A 106 14.57 -10.71 17.51
N ASP A 107 14.99 -11.77 16.81
CA ASP A 107 14.48 -12.15 15.48
C ASP A 107 12.97 -12.45 15.54
N ARG A 108 12.50 -13.12 16.60
CA ARG A 108 11.07 -13.38 16.82
C ARG A 108 10.27 -12.09 16.95
N ILE A 109 10.76 -11.13 17.74
CA ILE A 109 10.09 -9.83 17.93
C ILE A 109 10.11 -9.03 16.62
N HIS A 110 11.20 -9.08 15.87
CA HIS A 110 11.29 -8.44 14.56
C HIS A 110 10.27 -8.99 13.57
N LEU A 111 10.04 -10.30 13.56
CA LEU A 111 9.01 -10.91 12.73
C LEU A 111 7.61 -10.40 13.11
N GLN A 112 7.30 -10.36 14.42
CA GLN A 112 6.02 -9.81 14.91
C GLN A 112 5.83 -8.34 14.51
N LEU A 113 6.90 -7.54 14.58
CA LEU A 113 6.88 -6.16 14.14
C LEU A 113 6.58 -6.06 12.63
N GLN A 114 7.17 -6.95 11.82
CA GLN A 114 6.91 -7.01 10.38
C GLN A 114 5.45 -7.35 10.09
N ASP A 115 4.86 -8.31 10.80
CA ASP A 115 3.44 -8.67 10.67
C ASP A 115 2.52 -7.48 10.99
N LEU A 116 2.82 -6.73 12.05
CA LEU A 116 2.07 -5.53 12.41
C LEU A 116 2.22 -4.41 11.38
N ASN A 117 3.43 -4.20 10.85
CA ASN A 117 3.65 -3.21 9.79
C ASN A 117 2.92 -3.57 8.50
N TYR A 118 2.87 -4.86 8.16
CA TYR A 118 2.05 -5.35 7.06
C TYR A 118 0.57 -5.05 7.30
N MET A 119 0.04 -5.40 8.48
CA MET A 119 -1.35 -5.12 8.83
C MET A 119 -1.68 -3.63 8.76
N LYS A 120 -0.82 -2.77 9.31
CA LYS A 120 -0.96 -1.32 9.21
C LYS A 120 -1.06 -0.86 7.76
N SER A 121 -0.12 -1.29 6.91
CA SER A 121 -0.08 -0.90 5.50
C SER A 121 -1.30 -1.41 4.72
N PHE A 122 -1.77 -2.62 5.06
CA PHE A 122 -3.00 -3.19 4.52
C PHE A 122 -4.22 -2.37 4.91
N LEU A 123 -4.39 -2.06 6.19
CA LEU A 123 -5.50 -1.24 6.69
C LEU A 123 -5.48 0.17 6.09
N GLU A 124 -4.32 0.80 5.97
CA GLU A 124 -4.19 2.10 5.31
C GLU A 124 -4.62 2.05 3.84
N ARG A 125 -4.29 0.95 3.13
CA ARG A 125 -4.70 0.75 1.74
C ARG A 125 -6.21 0.59 1.64
N GLU A 126 -6.81 -0.21 2.51
CA GLU A 126 -8.26 -0.38 2.54
C GLU A 126 -8.98 0.91 2.93
N ILE A 127 -8.47 1.68 3.90
CA ILE A 127 -9.01 3.00 4.24
C ILE A 127 -8.93 3.94 3.03
N ARG A 128 -7.80 3.97 2.30
CA ARG A 128 -7.68 4.76 1.07
C ARG A 128 -8.70 4.31 0.01
N ARG A 129 -8.88 3.01 -0.17
CA ARG A 129 -9.88 2.44 -1.08
C ARG A 129 -11.29 2.87 -0.69
N CYS A 130 -11.68 2.73 0.58
CA CYS A 130 -12.97 3.18 1.09
C CYS A 130 -13.16 4.70 0.93
N LYS A 131 -12.13 5.51 1.21
CA LYS A 131 -12.19 6.98 1.01
C LYS A 131 -12.24 7.39 -0.45
N SER A 132 -11.69 6.58 -1.36
CA SER A 132 -11.75 6.84 -2.81
C SER A 132 -13.12 6.55 -3.42
N PHE A 133 -14.04 5.95 -2.65
CA PHE A 133 -15.40 5.69 -3.11
C PHE A 133 -16.10 7.00 -3.45
N ARG A 134 -16.35 7.22 -4.74
CA ARG A 134 -17.17 8.31 -5.24
C ARG A 134 -18.52 7.78 -5.67
N SER A 135 -19.56 8.21 -4.98
CA SER A 135 -20.93 7.88 -5.36
C SER A 135 -21.35 8.66 -6.61
N LYS A 136 -22.22 8.05 -7.43
CA LYS A 136 -22.69 8.62 -8.70
C LYS A 136 -23.35 10.00 -8.53
N TYR A 137 -23.97 10.26 -7.38
CA TYR A 137 -24.66 11.53 -7.12
C TYR A 137 -23.72 12.74 -7.10
N GLN A 138 -22.43 12.56 -6.79
CA GLN A 138 -21.45 13.67 -6.75
C GLN A 138 -21.19 14.29 -8.14
N LYS A 139 -21.56 13.59 -9.23
CA LYS A 139 -21.43 14.10 -10.60
C LYS A 139 -22.69 14.82 -11.08
N ILE A 140 -23.79 14.73 -10.33
CA ILE A 140 -25.08 15.28 -10.74
C ILE A 140 -25.14 16.73 -10.28
N THR A 141 -25.42 17.66 -11.19
CA THR A 141 -25.75 19.04 -10.81
C THR A 141 -27.11 19.04 -10.12
N LEU A 142 -27.13 19.39 -8.83
CA LEU A 142 -28.37 19.56 -8.07
C LEU A 142 -28.78 21.03 -8.05
N ILE A 143 -30.08 21.26 -7.89
CA ILE A 143 -30.67 22.58 -7.63
C ILE A 143 -30.10 23.15 -6.30
N PRO A 144 -29.83 24.47 -6.23
CA PRO A 144 -29.40 25.15 -5.01
C PRO A 144 -30.40 24.95 -3.86
N GLU A 145 -29.91 24.97 -2.62
CA GLU A 145 -30.74 24.70 -1.44
C GLU A 145 -31.91 25.69 -1.29
N GLN A 146 -31.68 26.96 -1.61
CA GLN A 146 -32.70 28.00 -1.57
C GLN A 146 -33.89 27.69 -2.50
N GLU A 147 -33.60 27.25 -3.72
CA GLU A 147 -34.63 26.88 -4.69
C GLU A 147 -35.30 25.55 -4.33
N PHE A 148 -34.56 24.61 -3.72
CA PHE A 148 -35.11 23.37 -3.20
C PHE A 148 -36.17 23.65 -2.12
N PHE A 149 -35.86 24.46 -1.11
CA PHE A 149 -36.83 24.78 -0.06
C PHE A 149 -38.06 25.54 -0.58
N ALA A 150 -37.92 26.31 -1.66
CA ALA A 150 -39.03 27.06 -2.26
C ALA A 150 -39.95 26.19 -3.16
N ARG A 151 -39.41 25.17 -3.83
CA ARG A 151 -40.15 24.37 -4.82
C ARG A 151 -40.50 22.96 -4.35
N ALA A 152 -39.78 22.43 -3.35
CA ALA A 152 -40.00 21.08 -2.88
C ALA A 152 -41.32 20.98 -2.09
N PRO A 153 -42.13 19.93 -2.34
CA PRO A 153 -43.31 19.67 -1.53
C PRO A 153 -42.92 19.39 -0.07
N GLU A 154 -43.75 19.81 0.88
CA GLU A 154 -43.48 19.66 2.33
C GLU A 154 -43.09 18.23 2.74
N ARG A 155 -43.64 17.21 2.06
CA ARG A 155 -43.29 15.80 2.28
C ARG A 155 -41.78 15.50 2.18
N LEU A 156 -41.06 16.24 1.34
CA LEU A 156 -39.61 16.08 1.12
C LEU A 156 -38.79 17.07 1.96
N THR A 157 -39.44 18.08 2.55
CA THR A 157 -38.78 19.12 3.33
C THR A 157 -38.73 18.79 4.82
N THR A 158 -39.49 17.77 5.27
CA THR A 158 -39.49 17.33 6.67
C THR A 158 -38.11 16.83 7.12
N SER A 159 -37.48 17.60 8.01
CA SER A 159 -36.25 17.22 8.69
C SER A 159 -36.50 16.13 9.73
N LEU A 160 -35.49 15.31 10.01
CA LEU A 160 -35.52 14.36 11.13
C LEU A 160 -35.76 15.10 12.47
N PRO A 161 -36.38 14.46 13.47
CA PRO A 161 -36.62 15.05 14.79
C PRO A 161 -35.33 15.61 15.41
N LYS A 162 -35.39 16.87 15.89
CA LYS A 162 -34.27 17.52 16.60
C LYS A 162 -34.08 16.83 17.95
N GLY A 163 -33.09 15.94 18.04
CA GLY A 163 -32.71 15.26 19.29
C GLY A 163 -32.21 13.82 19.09
N GLU A 164 -32.66 13.13 18.03
CA GLU A 164 -32.34 11.71 17.81
C GLU A 164 -31.21 11.48 16.80
N ALA A 165 -30.91 12.49 15.97
CA ALA A 165 -29.96 12.36 14.86
C ALA A 165 -28.78 13.34 15.02
N SER A 166 -27.56 12.82 14.85
CA SER A 166 -26.34 13.63 14.74
C SER A 166 -26.42 14.56 13.53
N ASP A 167 -25.76 15.72 13.59
CA ASP A 167 -25.68 16.70 12.49
C ASP A 167 -25.33 16.05 11.13
N LYS A 168 -24.44 15.05 11.13
CA LYS A 168 -24.08 14.31 9.91
C LYS A 168 -25.24 13.51 9.32
N GLN A 169 -26.08 12.92 10.17
CA GLN A 169 -27.25 12.16 9.74
C GLN A 169 -28.33 13.10 9.20
N GLN A 170 -28.48 14.29 9.79
CA GLN A 170 -29.38 15.32 9.29
C GLN A 170 -28.97 15.82 7.91
N LEU A 171 -27.67 16.12 7.72
CA LEU A 171 -27.12 16.50 6.40
C LEU A 171 -27.29 15.41 5.35
N HIS A 172 -27.06 14.15 5.72
CA HIS A 172 -27.28 13.01 4.83
C HIS A 172 -28.77 12.88 4.43
N HIS A 173 -29.68 13.01 5.39
CA HIS A 173 -31.11 12.99 5.12
C HIS A 173 -31.53 14.12 4.17
N LEU A 174 -31.07 15.34 4.42
CA LEU A 174 -31.31 16.47 3.52
C LEU A 174 -30.81 16.19 2.09
N MET A 175 -29.62 15.60 1.95
CA MET A 175 -29.08 15.21 0.65
C MET A 175 -29.96 14.17 -0.05
N LEU A 176 -30.48 13.17 0.68
CA LEU A 176 -31.40 12.17 0.13
C LEU A 176 -32.70 12.81 -0.37
N GLN A 177 -33.27 13.74 0.40
CA GLN A 177 -34.49 14.45 -0.01
C GLN A 177 -34.27 15.29 -1.28
N ARG A 178 -33.14 16.00 -1.36
CA ARG A 178 -32.75 16.75 -2.57
C ARG A 178 -32.61 15.84 -3.79
N LEU A 179 -32.01 14.66 -3.63
CA LEU A 179 -31.89 13.70 -4.72
C LEU A 179 -33.23 13.11 -5.16
N ASN A 180 -34.14 12.86 -4.22
CA ASN A 180 -35.49 12.40 -4.53
C ASN A 180 -36.29 13.45 -5.31
N PHE A 181 -36.23 14.72 -4.88
CA PHE A 181 -36.87 15.81 -5.61
C PHE A 181 -36.32 15.96 -7.03
N GLU A 182 -34.99 15.97 -7.20
CA GLU A 182 -34.36 16.04 -8.52
C GLU A 182 -34.77 14.86 -9.42
N LYS A 183 -34.89 13.66 -8.84
CA LYS A 183 -35.37 12.47 -9.56
C LYS A 183 -36.81 12.65 -10.04
N GLU A 184 -37.71 13.12 -9.17
CA GLU A 184 -39.11 13.38 -9.52
C GLU A 184 -39.23 14.43 -10.64
N GLU A 185 -38.50 15.54 -10.53
CA GLU A 185 -38.49 16.59 -11.55
C GLU A 185 -37.91 16.10 -12.89
N ARG A 186 -36.82 15.32 -12.88
CA ARG A 186 -36.28 14.73 -14.12
C ARG A 186 -37.24 13.74 -14.76
N MET A 187 -37.96 12.96 -13.97
CA MET A 187 -38.97 12.04 -14.48
C MET A 187 -40.13 12.81 -15.14
N ARG A 188 -40.64 13.84 -14.47
CA ARG A 188 -41.66 14.75 -15.01
C ARG A 188 -41.22 15.41 -16.31
N LEU A 189 -40.01 15.98 -16.36
CA LEU A 189 -39.48 16.61 -17.57
C LEU A 189 -39.29 15.59 -18.70
N LYS A 190 -38.86 14.37 -18.40
CA LYS A 190 -38.73 13.29 -19.38
C LYS A 190 -40.09 12.91 -19.97
N GLU A 191 -41.12 12.80 -19.15
CA GLU A 191 -42.50 12.55 -19.60
C GLU A 191 -43.01 13.69 -20.49
N GLU A 192 -42.77 14.93 -20.10
CA GLU A 192 -43.15 16.11 -20.89
C GLU A 192 -42.45 16.13 -22.26
N VAL A 193 -41.14 15.85 -22.29
CA VAL A 193 -40.37 15.72 -23.54
C VAL A 193 -40.94 14.59 -24.40
N GLN A 194 -41.27 13.44 -23.83
CA GLN A 194 -41.88 12.34 -24.58
C GLN A 194 -43.24 12.72 -25.16
N CYS A 195 -44.11 13.38 -24.38
CA CYS A 195 -45.40 13.86 -24.84
C CYS A 195 -45.24 14.89 -25.98
N LYS A 196 -44.33 15.86 -25.83
CA LYS A 196 -44.03 16.85 -26.89
C LYS A 196 -43.46 16.19 -28.15
N LEU A 197 -42.59 15.17 -28.01
CA LEU A 197 -42.07 14.41 -29.14
C LEU A 197 -43.16 13.61 -29.87
N LYS A 198 -44.07 12.95 -29.14
CA LYS A 198 -45.23 12.28 -29.73
C LYS A 198 -46.10 13.27 -30.50
N ARG A 199 -46.44 14.40 -29.87
CA ARG A 199 -47.22 15.48 -30.51
C ARG A 199 -46.54 16.02 -31.76
N LYS A 200 -45.22 16.23 -31.72
CA LYS A 200 -44.43 16.65 -32.88
C LYS A 200 -44.52 15.64 -34.02
N LYS A 201 -44.40 14.34 -33.73
CA LYS A 201 -44.54 13.27 -34.72
C LYS A 201 -45.93 13.26 -35.36
N GLU A 202 -46.99 13.30 -34.56
CA GLU A 202 -48.38 13.37 -35.05
C GLU A 202 -48.61 14.57 -35.97
N ILE A 203 -48.12 15.76 -35.59
CA ILE A 203 -48.25 16.96 -36.41
C ILE A 203 -47.45 16.81 -37.71
N SER A 204 -46.23 16.25 -37.64
CA SER A 204 -45.40 16.01 -38.82
C SER A 204 -46.06 15.04 -39.80
N GLU A 205 -46.67 13.97 -39.32
CA GLU A 205 -47.43 13.02 -40.14
C GLU A 205 -48.66 13.67 -40.76
N ARG A 206 -49.42 14.48 -40.01
CA ARG A 206 -50.55 15.26 -40.54
C ARG A 206 -50.11 16.24 -41.63
N ILE A 207 -48.96 16.89 -41.46
CA ILE A 207 -48.38 17.78 -42.48
C ILE A 207 -48.00 16.97 -43.73
N ALA A 208 -47.38 15.80 -43.58
CA ALA A 208 -47.01 14.94 -44.71
C ALA A 208 -48.24 14.48 -45.52
N VAL A 209 -49.31 14.07 -44.85
CA VAL A 209 -50.58 13.69 -45.50
C VAL A 209 -51.19 14.88 -46.25
N LYS A 210 -51.23 16.07 -45.61
CA LYS A 210 -51.75 17.29 -46.27
C LYS A 210 -50.91 17.69 -47.48
N LYS A 211 -49.58 17.61 -47.39
CA LYS A 211 -48.68 17.86 -48.52
C LYS A 211 -48.96 16.90 -49.67
N SER A 212 -49.03 15.60 -49.42
CA SER A 212 -49.36 14.61 -50.46
C SER A 212 -50.72 14.89 -51.10
N LYS A 213 -51.72 15.32 -50.32
CA LYS A 213 -53.03 15.72 -50.86
C LYS A 213 -52.93 16.94 -51.77
N ILE A 214 -52.19 17.98 -51.36
CA ILE A 214 -51.94 19.17 -52.18
C ILE A 214 -51.19 18.79 -53.47
N ASP A 215 -50.16 17.96 -53.36
CA ASP A 215 -49.38 17.50 -54.52
C ASP A 215 -50.26 16.72 -55.51
N ASN A 216 -51.17 15.87 -55.01
CA ASN A 216 -52.15 15.17 -55.85
C ASN A 216 -53.15 16.13 -56.50
N SER A 217 -53.70 17.09 -55.74
CA SER A 217 -54.59 18.11 -56.31
C SER A 217 -53.90 18.97 -57.36
N ASN A 218 -52.65 19.38 -57.14
CA ASN A 218 -51.86 20.13 -58.12
C ASN A 218 -51.66 19.33 -59.41
N ARG A 219 -51.38 18.03 -59.32
CA ARG A 219 -51.27 17.14 -60.50
C ARG A 219 -52.57 17.08 -61.31
N GLU A 220 -53.72 16.97 -60.65
CA GLU A 220 -55.02 16.94 -61.35
C GLU A 220 -55.37 18.29 -61.96
N ILE A 221 -55.07 19.41 -61.27
CA ILE A 221 -55.23 20.76 -61.84
C ILE A 221 -54.32 20.97 -63.05
N GLU A 222 -53.06 20.53 -63.00
CA GLU A 222 -52.14 20.61 -64.15
C GLU A 222 -52.65 19.80 -65.35
N LYS A 223 -53.25 18.63 -65.12
CA LYS A 223 -53.92 17.85 -66.18
C LYS A 223 -55.11 18.63 -66.74
N PHE A 224 -56.00 19.13 -65.89
CA PHE A 224 -57.15 19.91 -66.31
C PHE A 224 -56.74 21.14 -67.13
N ILE A 225 -55.72 21.89 -66.69
CA ILE A 225 -55.18 23.03 -67.44
C ILE A 225 -54.69 22.56 -68.82
N LYS A 226 -53.90 21.49 -68.90
CA LYS A 226 -53.42 20.93 -70.19
C LYS A 226 -54.58 20.51 -71.11
N GLU A 227 -55.60 19.89 -70.56
CA GLU A 227 -56.81 19.45 -71.29
C GLU A 227 -57.72 20.61 -71.70
N SER A 228 -57.69 21.73 -70.99
CA SER A 228 -58.49 22.93 -71.29
C SER A 228 -57.88 23.85 -72.36
N LYS A 229 -56.55 23.77 -72.58
CA LYS A 229 -55.85 24.57 -73.61
C LYS A 229 -56.45 24.48 -75.03
N PRO A 230 -56.85 23.29 -75.54
CA PRO A 230 -57.50 23.18 -76.86
C PRO A 230 -58.85 23.91 -76.92
N LEU A 231 -59.58 23.96 -75.81
CA LEU A 231 -60.84 24.67 -75.72
C LEU A 231 -60.62 26.20 -75.69
N GLU A 232 -59.60 26.66 -74.97
CA GLU A 232 -59.17 28.07 -74.99
C GLU A 232 -58.74 28.50 -76.39
N GLU A 233 -57.95 27.69 -77.10
CA GLU A 233 -57.57 27.95 -78.49
C GLU A 233 -58.78 28.07 -79.42
N LEU A 234 -59.83 27.27 -79.20
CA LEU A 234 -61.09 27.37 -79.96
C LEU A 234 -61.81 28.70 -79.72
N PHE A 235 -61.91 29.14 -78.46
CA PHE A 235 -62.58 30.40 -78.12
C PHE A 235 -61.77 31.65 -78.54
N THR A 236 -60.44 31.58 -78.53
CA THR A 236 -59.60 32.68 -79.02
C THR A 236 -59.55 32.81 -80.55
N LYS A 237 -59.80 31.72 -81.28
CA LYS A 237 -59.86 31.73 -82.76
C LYS A 237 -61.18 32.29 -83.31
N THR A 238 -62.23 32.34 -82.50
CA THR A 238 -63.54 32.90 -82.89
C THR A 238 -63.64 34.43 -82.81
N ASP A 239 -62.62 35.12 -82.27
CA ASP A 239 -62.58 36.59 -82.18
C ASP A 239 -61.84 37.28 -83.34
N GLU A 240 -61.46 36.57 -84.41
CA GLU A 240 -61.03 37.22 -85.65
C GLU A 240 -62.27 37.79 -86.38
N PRO A 241 -62.33 39.12 -86.65
CA PRO A 241 -63.49 39.74 -87.26
C PRO A 241 -63.66 39.21 -88.69
N ILE A 242 -64.82 38.62 -88.95
CA ILE A 242 -65.24 38.13 -90.27
C ILE A 242 -65.13 39.30 -91.27
N PRO A 243 -64.32 39.20 -92.35
CA PRO A 243 -64.37 40.16 -93.43
C PRO A 243 -65.73 40.03 -94.10
N MET A 244 -66.56 41.07 -94.02
CA MET A 244 -67.76 41.15 -94.85
C MET A 244 -67.33 41.18 -96.32
N GLU A 245 -67.85 40.23 -97.10
CA GLU A 245 -67.76 40.24 -98.56
C GLU A 245 -68.31 41.57 -99.10
N THR A 246 -67.53 42.25 -99.93
CA THR A 246 -68.03 43.27 -100.85
C THR A 246 -67.79 42.80 -102.28
N GLU A 247 -68.91 42.46 -102.92
CA GLU A 247 -69.24 42.36 -104.36
C GLU A 247 -68.51 41.34 -105.25
#